data_AF-A0A0K0F3L5-F1
#
_entry.id   AF-A0A0K0F3L5-F1
#
_cell.length_a   1.000
_cell.length_b   1.000
_cell.length_c   1.000
_cell.angle_alpha   90.00
_cell.angle_beta   90.00
_cell.angle_gamma   90.00
#
_symmetry.space_group_name_H-M   'P 1'
#
loop_
_entity.id
_entity.type
_entity.pdbx_description
1 polymer ?
#
loop_
_entity_poly.entity_id
_entity_poly.type
_entity_poly.pdbx_seq_one_letter_code
_entity_poly.pdbx_strand_id
1 'polypeptide(L)'
;MYQEIIKDSQKKNILIHSPEGTGARVYMFTYFACIYDALKTENETDCPLKIIKTMREQRYGGNIVPYEFAYVIKALVTVLFNNKVLVDFSSRRADFYSSYDAYFYDYLRRQAKMDEELKKFLDFVNIVDEGKIYEYKSVFDTLGRLDPDVLPEYCKRFQTAVKNHKKGKDKKRFRYNNVPCIDANGVTINGKSEAENDSFIHANKFEYKTATNTRKLILCQAPTEETTDDMLDMIMRYKIGVVVILARPEEATGSEKKWVPYYPTEHYMLDTPNFTLTRISINKLDENFIAESKYELRSKKTQNGTSFYILHYQAWPDISIPSEYKSVYGLYKKIISLRNDDYVAIHCSAGIGRTGTLALIMYLIDTINYFPTFDPIARLKCLREHRYLAVQKHNQFVFALLVVFEHYKKEIDEMDEGAYAKFLGIAKNLFNKKRTRQDKQRK
;
A
#
# COMPACT_ATOMS: atom_id res chain seq x y z
N MET A 1 20.11 -29.62 20.32
CA MET A 1 20.09 -28.20 20.74
C MET A 1 19.25 -27.98 21.99
N TYR A 2 17.91 -28.13 21.96
CA TYR A 2 17.07 -27.91 23.16
C TYR A 2 17.52 -28.74 24.38
N GLN A 3 17.80 -30.03 24.19
CA GLN A 3 18.27 -30.91 25.28
C GLN A 3 19.59 -30.42 25.91
N GLU A 4 20.55 -29.97 25.09
CA GLU A 4 21.82 -29.40 25.57
C GLU A 4 21.60 -28.10 26.35
N ILE A 5 20.71 -27.23 25.85
CA ILE A 5 20.41 -25.95 26.52
C ILE A 5 19.81 -26.21 27.91
N ILE A 6 18.82 -27.11 28.04
CA ILE A 6 18.14 -27.37 29.31
C ILE A 6 19.05 -28.10 30.31
N LYS A 7 19.99 -28.93 29.84
CA LYS A 7 20.97 -29.60 30.69
C LYS A 7 21.81 -28.59 31.50
N ASP A 8 22.24 -27.50 30.87
CA ASP A 8 23.15 -26.52 31.46
C ASP A 8 22.46 -25.28 32.05
N SER A 9 21.17 -25.09 31.78
CA SER A 9 20.40 -23.90 32.17
C SER A 9 19.45 -24.10 33.35
N GLN A 10 19.56 -25.20 34.11
CA GLN A 10 18.67 -25.46 35.25
C GLN A 10 18.57 -24.23 36.18
N LYS A 11 17.36 -23.63 36.22
CA LYS A 11 16.96 -22.43 37.00
C LYS A 11 17.56 -21.09 36.54
N LYS A 12 18.08 -20.97 35.32
CA LYS A 12 18.59 -19.70 34.76
C LYS A 12 17.71 -19.21 33.59
N ASN A 13 17.66 -17.89 33.40
CA ASN A 13 17.02 -17.30 32.24
C ASN A 13 17.82 -17.64 30.97
N ILE A 14 17.12 -18.09 29.91
CA ILE A 14 17.71 -18.41 28.62
C ILE A 14 17.51 -17.21 27.69
N LEU A 15 18.62 -16.61 27.24
CA LEU A 15 18.58 -15.56 26.22
C LEU A 15 18.68 -16.20 24.83
N ILE A 16 17.69 -15.96 23.97
CA ILE A 16 17.64 -16.45 22.59
C ILE A 16 17.61 -15.24 21.65
N HIS A 17 18.51 -15.19 20.67
CA HIS A 17 18.56 -14.12 19.67
C HIS A 17 18.98 -14.63 18.29
N SER A 18 18.68 -13.86 17.25
CA SER A 18 19.26 -14.00 15.91
C SER A 18 19.99 -12.70 15.53
N PRO A 19 20.75 -12.66 14.42
CA PRO A 19 21.36 -11.42 13.91
C PRO A 19 20.33 -10.30 13.66
N GLU A 20 19.08 -10.66 13.37
CA GLU A 20 17.96 -9.72 13.17
C GLU A 20 17.18 -9.41 14.47
N GLY A 21 17.70 -9.78 15.64
CA GLY A 21 16.99 -9.66 16.91
C GLY A 21 16.03 -10.82 17.14
N THR A 22 14.71 -10.56 17.20
CA THR A 22 13.66 -11.58 17.38
C THR A 22 13.01 -11.97 16.05
N GLY A 23 13.78 -12.62 15.17
CA GLY A 23 13.27 -13.16 13.90
C GLY A 23 12.49 -14.46 14.06
N ALA A 24 11.97 -14.99 12.94
CA ALA A 24 11.18 -16.23 12.92
C ALA A 24 11.90 -17.43 13.57
N ARG A 25 13.22 -17.56 13.36
CA ARG A 25 14.06 -18.61 13.98
C ARG A 25 14.02 -18.59 15.51
N VAL A 26 14.05 -17.40 16.12
CA VAL A 26 13.93 -17.24 17.58
C VAL A 26 12.58 -17.79 18.02
N TYR A 27 11.50 -17.33 17.39
CA TYR A 27 10.15 -17.77 17.75
C TYR A 27 9.88 -19.25 17.47
N MET A 28 10.42 -19.82 16.39
CA MET A 28 10.32 -21.26 16.13
C MET A 28 10.92 -22.07 17.27
N PHE A 29 12.11 -21.70 17.75
CA PHE A 29 12.74 -22.37 18.88
C PHE A 29 11.98 -22.13 20.19
N THR A 30 11.58 -20.88 20.48
CA THR A 30 10.85 -20.58 21.72
C THR A 30 9.48 -21.27 21.75
N TYR A 31 8.75 -21.32 20.63
CA TYR A 31 7.50 -22.07 20.53
C TYR A 31 7.74 -23.56 20.73
N PHE A 32 8.75 -24.13 20.08
CA PHE A 32 9.13 -25.53 20.31
C PHE A 32 9.37 -25.80 21.80
N ALA A 33 10.22 -25.00 22.45
CA ALA A 33 10.59 -25.19 23.86
C ALA A 33 9.38 -25.09 24.79
N CYS A 34 8.62 -24.00 24.70
CA CYS A 34 7.47 -23.77 25.57
C CYS A 34 6.34 -24.78 25.35
N ILE A 35 6.06 -25.17 24.09
CA ILE A 35 5.06 -26.20 23.81
C ILE A 35 5.51 -27.55 24.36
N TYR A 36 6.77 -27.92 24.14
CA TYR A 36 7.31 -29.19 24.64
C TYR A 36 7.25 -29.28 26.17
N ASP A 37 7.67 -28.23 26.88
CA ASP A 37 7.65 -28.19 28.35
C ASP A 37 6.22 -28.22 28.90
N ALA A 38 5.28 -27.48 28.30
CA ALA A 38 3.89 -27.51 28.69
C ALA A 38 3.28 -28.92 28.53
N LEU A 39 3.50 -29.56 27.38
CA LEU A 39 3.00 -30.92 27.12
C LEU A 39 3.63 -31.98 28.03
N LYS A 40 4.84 -31.73 28.55
CA LYS A 40 5.52 -32.65 29.48
C LYS A 40 5.03 -32.50 30.93
N THR A 41 4.46 -31.35 31.31
CA THR A 41 4.23 -30.99 32.72
C THR A 41 2.82 -31.29 33.25
N GLU A 42 1.99 -32.09 32.56
CA GLU A 42 0.60 -32.44 32.95
C GLU A 42 -0.33 -31.24 33.28
N ASN A 43 0.07 -30.00 32.98
CA ASN A 43 -0.70 -28.78 33.26
C ASN A 43 -1.60 -28.38 32.08
N GLU A 44 -2.87 -28.80 32.14
CA GLU A 44 -4.13 -28.26 31.54
C GLU A 44 -4.17 -27.67 30.10
N THR A 45 -3.07 -27.61 29.34
CA THR A 45 -3.04 -26.97 28.02
C THR A 45 -2.50 -27.88 26.92
N ASP A 46 -3.36 -28.78 26.46
CA ASP A 46 -3.13 -29.68 25.31
C ASP A 46 -3.05 -28.95 23.95
N CYS A 47 -3.18 -27.62 23.94
CA CYS A 47 -3.30 -26.83 22.72
C CYS A 47 -2.07 -25.94 22.49
N PRO A 48 -1.16 -26.32 21.57
CA PRO A 48 -0.01 -25.49 21.17
C PRO A 48 -0.36 -24.04 20.82
N LEU A 49 -1.55 -23.81 20.25
CA LEU A 49 -2.00 -22.47 19.87
C LEU A 49 -2.31 -21.57 21.07
N LYS A 50 -2.75 -22.13 22.20
CA LYS A 50 -2.95 -21.34 23.45
C LYS A 50 -1.61 -20.84 23.98
N ILE A 51 -0.58 -21.69 23.94
CA ILE A 51 0.78 -21.35 24.37
C ILE A 51 1.36 -20.25 23.49
N ILE A 52 1.27 -20.42 22.16
CA ILE A 52 1.71 -19.40 21.20
C ILE A 52 0.98 -18.07 21.44
N LYS A 53 -0.34 -18.11 21.71
CA LYS A 53 -1.12 -16.92 22.01
C LYS A 53 -0.58 -16.20 23.27
N THR A 54 -0.40 -16.90 24.38
CA THR A 54 0.16 -16.32 25.62
C THR A 54 1.52 -15.67 25.38
N MET A 55 2.39 -16.32 24.59
CA MET A 55 3.71 -15.77 24.26
C MET A 55 3.62 -14.49 23.42
N ARG A 56 2.71 -14.46 22.45
CA ARG A 56 2.47 -13.27 21.61
C ARG A 56 1.85 -12.11 22.37
N GLU A 57 1.12 -12.38 23.45
CA GLU A 57 0.61 -11.35 24.36
C GLU A 57 1.72 -10.72 25.21
N GLN A 58 2.75 -11.49 25.56
CA GLN A 58 3.90 -11.00 26.33
C GLN A 58 4.91 -10.24 25.48
N ARG A 59 5.08 -10.62 24.21
CA ARG A 59 6.02 -9.97 23.29
C ARG A 59 5.46 -9.87 21.90
N TYR A 60 5.41 -8.64 21.39
CA TYR A 60 5.04 -8.38 19.99
C TYR A 60 6.03 -9.05 19.03
N GLY A 61 5.50 -9.79 18.07
CA GLY A 61 6.25 -10.56 17.09
C GLY A 61 5.81 -12.03 17.04
N GLY A 62 6.64 -12.88 16.44
CA GLY A 62 6.41 -14.33 16.43
C GLY A 62 5.40 -14.83 15.43
N ASN A 63 5.11 -14.02 14.40
CA ASN A 63 4.47 -14.49 13.20
C ASN A 63 5.46 -15.34 12.42
N ILE A 64 5.33 -16.65 12.58
CA ILE A 64 5.99 -17.62 11.73
C ILE A 64 5.00 -18.04 10.65
N VAL A 65 5.52 -18.32 9.46
CA VAL A 65 4.70 -18.68 8.30
C VAL A 65 4.32 -20.16 8.36
N PRO A 66 3.31 -20.62 7.59
CA PRO A 66 2.76 -21.97 7.74
C PRO A 66 3.79 -23.11 7.68
N TYR A 67 4.80 -23.02 6.82
CA TYR A 67 5.84 -24.05 6.73
C TYR A 67 6.80 -24.04 7.92
N GLU A 68 7.10 -22.88 8.50
CA GLU A 68 7.87 -22.76 9.74
C GLU A 68 7.10 -23.38 10.90
N PHE A 69 5.78 -23.12 10.97
CA PHE A 69 4.93 -23.76 11.97
C PHE A 69 4.85 -25.28 11.77
N ALA A 70 4.68 -25.75 10.54
CA ALA A 70 4.69 -27.18 10.22
C ALA A 70 6.01 -27.83 10.66
N TYR A 71 7.15 -27.16 10.45
CA TYR A 71 8.45 -27.64 10.91
C TYR A 71 8.53 -27.74 12.44
N VAL A 72 8.07 -26.72 13.18
CA VAL A 72 8.01 -26.74 14.64
C VAL A 72 7.16 -27.92 15.14
N ILE A 73 6.00 -28.15 14.53
CA ILE A 73 5.13 -29.28 14.88
C ILE A 73 5.78 -30.63 14.55
N LYS A 74 6.44 -30.79 13.39
CA LYS A 74 7.19 -32.02 13.07
C LYS A 74 8.28 -32.29 14.10
N ALA A 75 9.04 -31.26 14.49
CA ALA A 75 10.07 -31.39 15.51
C ALA A 75 9.48 -31.82 16.86
N LEU A 76 8.38 -31.20 17.30
CA LEU A 76 7.67 -31.55 18.53
C LEU A 76 7.20 -33.00 18.52
N VAL A 77 6.46 -33.39 17.50
CA VAL A 77 5.93 -34.76 17.35
C VAL A 77 7.06 -35.79 17.36
N THR A 78 8.17 -35.50 16.66
CA THR A 78 9.35 -36.38 16.63
C THR A 78 9.93 -36.59 18.03
N VAL A 79 10.13 -35.52 18.79
CA VAL A 79 10.72 -35.60 20.13
C VAL A 79 9.78 -36.28 21.12
N LEU A 80 8.46 -36.04 21.03
CA LEU A 80 7.49 -36.68 21.90
C LEU A 80 7.42 -38.20 21.69
N PHE A 81 7.50 -38.68 20.45
CA PHE A 81 7.63 -40.12 20.18
C PHE A 81 8.96 -40.69 20.67
N ASN A 82 10.08 -40.00 20.42
CA ASN A 82 11.40 -40.47 20.84
C ASN A 82 11.52 -40.57 22.37
N ASN A 83 10.87 -39.66 23.10
CA ASN A 83 10.84 -39.65 24.56
C ASN A 83 9.70 -40.48 25.15
N LYS A 84 8.96 -41.23 24.31
CA LYS A 84 7.84 -42.10 24.71
C LYS A 84 6.69 -41.38 25.43
N VAL A 85 6.56 -40.06 25.21
CA VAL A 85 5.41 -39.27 25.66
C VAL A 85 4.19 -39.58 24.80
N LEU A 86 4.41 -39.76 23.48
CA LEU A 86 3.41 -40.30 22.56
C LEU A 86 3.70 -41.77 22.28
N VAL A 87 2.64 -42.57 22.21
CA VAL A 87 2.68 -43.99 21.84
C VAL A 87 1.83 -44.18 20.58
N ASP A 88 2.36 -44.88 19.58
CA ASP A 88 1.65 -45.12 18.32
C ASP A 88 0.85 -46.42 18.40
N PHE A 89 -0.48 -46.29 18.46
CA PHE A 89 -1.39 -47.43 18.54
C PHE A 89 -2.05 -47.77 17.20
N SER A 90 -1.90 -46.94 16.16
CA SER A 90 -2.65 -47.09 14.91
C SER A 90 -2.01 -46.36 13.72
N SER A 91 -0.71 -46.56 13.50
CA SER A 91 0.08 -45.95 12.41
C SER A 91 0.01 -44.42 12.29
N ARG A 92 -0.45 -43.72 13.33
CA ARG A 92 -0.68 -42.26 13.30
C ARG A 92 0.63 -41.51 13.12
N ARG A 93 1.73 -42.08 13.60
CA ARG A 93 3.07 -41.54 13.34
C ARG A 93 3.36 -41.57 11.85
N ALA A 94 3.23 -42.73 11.21
CA ALA A 94 3.49 -42.85 9.77
C ALA A 94 2.61 -41.91 8.94
N ASP A 95 1.32 -41.81 9.29
CA ASP A 95 0.36 -40.93 8.60
C ASP A 95 0.71 -39.45 8.75
N PHE A 96 1.10 -39.02 9.96
CA PHE A 96 1.55 -37.65 10.21
C PHE A 96 2.81 -37.31 9.40
N TYR A 97 3.82 -38.18 9.41
CA TYR A 97 5.07 -37.93 8.69
C TYR A 97 4.83 -37.89 7.18
N SER A 98 4.01 -38.80 6.66
CA SER A 98 3.62 -38.81 5.24
C SER A 98 2.87 -37.53 4.86
N SER A 99 1.95 -37.06 5.71
CA SER A 99 1.22 -35.82 5.49
C SER A 99 2.14 -34.59 5.51
N TYR A 100 3.09 -34.53 6.46
CA TYR A 100 4.08 -33.47 6.50
C TYR A 100 4.97 -33.50 5.26
N ASP A 101 5.49 -34.67 4.88
CA ASP A 101 6.45 -34.79 3.79
C ASP A 101 5.77 -34.44 2.46
N ALA A 102 4.50 -34.82 2.27
CA ALA A 102 3.69 -34.38 1.14
C ALA A 102 3.50 -32.84 1.13
N TYR A 103 3.13 -32.24 2.26
CA TYR A 103 2.98 -30.79 2.40
C TYR A 103 4.30 -30.05 2.10
N PHE A 104 5.42 -30.54 2.63
CA PHE A 104 6.73 -29.92 2.45
C PHE A 104 7.24 -30.09 1.02
N TYR A 105 7.00 -31.25 0.41
CA TYR A 105 7.29 -31.49 -1.01
C TYR A 105 6.51 -30.52 -1.91
N ASP A 106 5.22 -30.32 -1.65
CA ASP A 106 4.41 -29.35 -2.40
C ASP A 106 4.95 -27.92 -2.26
N TYR A 107 5.39 -27.52 -1.06
CA TYR A 107 6.03 -26.23 -0.84
C TYR A 107 7.33 -26.08 -1.65
N LEU A 108 8.24 -27.07 -1.56
CA LEU A 108 9.49 -27.06 -2.32
C LEU A 108 9.25 -27.06 -3.83
N ARG A 109 8.24 -27.80 -4.30
CA ARG A 109 7.85 -27.84 -5.71
C ARG A 109 7.41 -26.46 -6.21
N ARG A 110 6.62 -25.72 -5.41
CA ARG A 110 6.23 -24.34 -5.76
C ARG A 110 7.44 -23.42 -5.79
N GLN A 111 8.32 -23.52 -4.79
CA GLN A 111 9.53 -22.72 -4.70
C GLN A 111 10.44 -22.92 -5.91
N ALA A 112 10.58 -24.17 -6.40
CA ALA A 112 11.37 -24.50 -7.59
C ALA A 112 10.79 -23.92 -8.90
N LYS A 113 9.50 -23.54 -8.92
CA LYS A 113 8.83 -22.93 -10.08
C LYS A 113 8.82 -21.39 -10.03
N MET A 114 9.31 -20.79 -8.95
CA MET A 114 9.30 -19.34 -8.81
C MET A 114 10.24 -18.68 -9.81
N ASP A 115 9.77 -17.60 -10.41
CA ASP A 115 10.65 -16.65 -11.09
C ASP A 115 11.62 -16.04 -10.07
N GLU A 116 12.93 -16.07 -10.35
CA GLU A 116 13.95 -15.61 -9.41
C GLU A 116 13.92 -14.08 -9.19
N GLU A 117 13.52 -13.29 -10.19
CA GLU A 117 13.36 -11.85 -10.02
C GLU A 117 12.16 -11.54 -9.12
N LEU A 118 11.10 -12.36 -9.19
CA LEU A 118 9.89 -12.18 -8.39
C LEU A 118 9.85 -13.02 -7.10
N LYS A 119 10.90 -13.77 -6.80
CA LYS A 119 10.95 -14.74 -5.70
C LYS A 119 10.44 -14.21 -4.37
N LYS A 120 10.85 -13.00 -3.98
CA LYS A 120 10.44 -12.35 -2.74
C LYS A 120 8.93 -12.06 -2.68
N PHE A 121 8.35 -11.70 -3.83
CA PHE A 121 6.92 -11.49 -3.96
C PHE A 121 6.17 -12.82 -3.98
N LEU A 122 6.66 -13.82 -4.73
CA LEU A 122 6.07 -15.15 -4.80
C LEU A 122 6.11 -15.89 -3.45
N ASP A 123 7.16 -15.69 -2.66
CA ASP A 123 7.23 -16.11 -1.26
C ASP A 123 6.10 -15.48 -0.44
N PHE A 124 5.85 -14.17 -0.60
CA PHE A 124 4.71 -13.50 0.01
C PHE A 124 3.36 -14.10 -0.46
N VAL A 125 3.22 -14.41 -1.75
CA VAL A 125 2.02 -15.05 -2.32
C VAL A 125 1.76 -16.41 -1.67
N ASN A 126 2.81 -17.21 -1.43
CA ASN A 126 2.66 -18.51 -0.79
C ASN A 126 2.19 -18.43 0.68
N ILE A 127 2.57 -17.38 1.40
CA ILE A 127 2.28 -17.25 2.83
C ILE A 127 1.04 -16.40 3.14
N VAL A 128 0.57 -15.58 2.19
CA VAL A 128 -0.55 -14.66 2.45
C VAL A 128 -1.86 -15.42 2.65
N ASP A 129 -2.54 -15.10 3.73
CA ASP A 129 -3.84 -15.65 4.12
C ASP A 129 -4.69 -14.58 4.83
N GLU A 130 -5.88 -14.97 5.31
CA GLU A 130 -6.75 -14.05 6.07
C GLU A 130 -6.09 -13.52 7.34
N GLY A 131 -5.24 -14.32 8.00
CA GLY A 131 -4.50 -13.94 9.20
C GLY A 131 -3.48 -12.86 8.92
N LYS A 132 -2.72 -12.98 7.83
CA LYS A 132 -1.75 -11.96 7.39
C LYS A 132 -2.44 -10.64 7.04
N ILE A 133 -3.59 -10.70 6.35
CA ILE A 133 -4.39 -9.50 6.06
C ILE A 133 -4.98 -8.88 7.34
N TYR A 134 -5.34 -9.69 8.34
CA TYR A 134 -5.76 -9.19 9.64
C TYR A 134 -4.61 -8.52 10.42
N GLU A 135 -3.40 -9.07 10.36
CA GLU A 135 -2.19 -8.47 10.94
C GLU A 135 -1.92 -7.09 10.32
N TYR A 136 -1.98 -6.97 8.99
CA TYR A 136 -1.86 -5.68 8.33
C TYR A 136 -2.92 -4.68 8.77
N LYS A 137 -4.15 -5.16 8.98
CA LYS A 137 -5.24 -4.33 9.50
C LYS A 137 -4.99 -3.81 10.91
N SER A 138 -4.36 -4.59 11.80
CA SER A 138 -4.17 -4.21 13.20
C SER A 138 -3.21 -3.03 13.36
N VAL A 139 -2.23 -2.91 12.46
CA VAL A 139 -1.25 -1.81 12.46
C VAL A 139 -1.60 -0.68 11.48
N PHE A 140 -2.59 -0.89 10.60
CA PHE A 140 -2.86 0.01 9.47
C PHE A 140 -3.16 1.46 9.89
N ASP A 141 -3.94 1.67 10.95
CA ASP A 141 -4.41 3.01 11.31
C ASP A 141 -3.32 3.85 11.99
N THR A 142 -2.38 3.20 12.69
CA THR A 142 -1.24 3.84 13.39
C THR A 142 0.01 3.98 12.51
N LEU A 143 0.10 3.21 11.41
CA LEU A 143 1.26 3.19 10.53
C LEU A 143 1.56 4.57 9.93
N GLY A 144 2.77 5.09 10.17
CA GLY A 144 3.22 6.37 9.63
C GLY A 144 2.47 7.58 10.20
N ARG A 145 1.81 7.44 11.36
CA ARG A 145 1.20 8.56 12.08
C ARG A 145 2.27 9.33 12.85
N LEU A 146 2.18 10.65 12.81
CA LEU A 146 2.93 11.54 13.68
C LEU A 146 2.09 11.86 14.91
N ASP A 147 2.77 12.14 16.02
CA ASP A 147 2.12 12.65 17.24
C ASP A 147 1.32 13.92 16.89
N PRO A 148 0.04 14.03 17.29
CA PRO A 148 -0.77 15.22 17.03
C PRO A 148 -0.14 16.55 17.47
N ASP A 149 0.64 16.55 18.54
CA ASP A 149 1.30 17.74 19.08
C ASP A 149 2.52 18.15 18.23
N VAL A 150 3.14 17.17 17.56
CA VAL A 150 4.33 17.36 16.71
C VAL A 150 3.96 17.62 15.25
N LEU A 151 2.86 17.05 14.77
CA LEU A 151 2.41 17.14 13.38
C LEU A 151 2.35 18.59 12.82
N PRO A 152 1.88 19.62 13.56
CA PRO A 152 1.89 21.00 13.06
C PRO A 152 3.27 21.51 12.66
N GLU A 153 4.34 21.07 13.35
CA GLU A 153 5.72 21.47 13.06
C GLU A 153 6.24 20.89 11.74
N TYR A 154 5.66 19.79 11.27
CA TYR A 154 6.00 19.17 9.98
C TYR A 154 5.14 19.70 8.82
N CYS A 155 4.18 20.59 9.11
CA CYS A 155 3.17 21.07 8.15
C CYS A 155 3.04 22.62 8.20
N LYS A 156 4.12 23.35 8.48
CA LYS A 156 4.11 24.81 8.72
C LYS A 156 3.56 25.59 7.55
N ARG A 157 3.89 25.20 6.30
CA ARG A 157 3.39 25.88 5.09
C ARG A 157 1.87 25.71 4.97
N PHE A 158 1.37 24.50 5.24
CA PHE A 158 -0.07 24.23 5.29
C PHE A 158 -0.79 25.00 6.41
N GLN A 159 -0.23 25.00 7.63
CA GLN A 159 -0.81 25.75 8.76
C GLN A 159 -0.89 27.25 8.45
N THR A 160 0.14 27.79 7.80
CA THR A 160 0.18 29.19 7.37
C THR A 160 -0.88 29.48 6.31
N ALA A 161 -1.04 28.61 5.30
CA ALA A 161 -2.10 28.74 4.30
C ALA A 161 -3.51 28.72 4.92
N VAL A 162 -3.76 27.82 5.88
CA VAL A 162 -5.04 27.75 6.63
C VAL A 162 -5.28 29.04 7.42
N LYS A 163 -4.27 29.52 8.15
CA LYS A 163 -4.35 30.75 8.95
C LYS A 163 -4.58 31.99 8.06
N ASN A 164 -3.88 32.11 6.94
CA ASN A 164 -4.00 33.24 6.03
C ASN A 164 -5.39 33.29 5.38
N HIS A 165 -5.91 32.15 4.92
CA HIS A 165 -7.27 32.08 4.38
C HIS A 165 -8.33 32.46 5.42
N LYS A 166 -8.25 31.92 6.65
CA LYS A 166 -9.17 32.27 7.75
C LYS A 166 -9.17 33.77 8.11
N LYS A 167 -8.04 34.45 7.87
CA LYS A 167 -7.87 35.89 8.11
C LYS A 167 -8.17 36.75 6.87
N GLY A 168 -8.63 36.16 5.76
CA GLY A 168 -8.87 36.87 4.50
C GLY A 168 -7.61 37.44 3.83
N LYS A 169 -6.42 36.91 4.16
CA LYS A 169 -5.13 37.40 3.65
C LYS A 169 -4.65 36.69 2.38
N ASP A 170 -5.20 35.52 2.08
CA ASP A 170 -4.81 34.70 0.94
C ASP A 170 -6.00 33.85 0.48
N LYS A 171 -5.91 33.40 -0.78
CA LYS A 171 -6.89 32.51 -1.41
C LYS A 171 -6.93 31.15 -0.75
N LYS A 172 -8.00 30.39 -0.99
CA LYS A 172 -8.16 29.05 -0.38
C LYS A 172 -7.24 27.99 -1.01
N ARG A 173 -5.99 27.88 -0.53
CA ARG A 173 -4.99 26.93 -1.05
C ARG A 173 -5.18 25.46 -0.65
N PHE A 174 -6.24 25.13 0.07
CA PHE A 174 -6.52 23.79 0.58
C PHE A 174 -8.00 23.44 0.41
N ARG A 175 -8.31 22.19 0.06
CA ARG A 175 -9.70 21.74 -0.01
C ARG A 175 -10.27 21.44 1.37
N TYR A 176 -9.47 20.77 2.21
CA TYR A 176 -9.87 20.30 3.53
C TYR A 176 -8.88 20.78 4.59
N ASN A 177 -9.38 21.43 5.64
CA ASN A 177 -8.56 21.96 6.74
C ASN A 177 -7.97 20.87 7.63
N ASN A 178 -8.55 19.66 7.62
CA ASN A 178 -8.14 18.51 8.41
C ASN A 178 -7.27 17.52 7.62
N VAL A 179 -6.80 17.88 6.42
CA VAL A 179 -5.86 17.10 5.63
C VAL A 179 -4.54 17.85 5.57
N PRO A 180 -3.58 17.54 6.45
CA PRO A 180 -2.27 18.18 6.47
C PRO A 180 -1.48 17.93 5.19
N CYS A 181 -0.62 18.89 4.84
CA CYS A 181 0.42 18.72 3.83
C CYS A 181 1.76 18.79 4.54
N ILE A 182 2.56 17.72 4.47
CA ILE A 182 3.91 17.73 5.03
C ILE A 182 4.78 18.68 4.20
N ASP A 183 5.64 19.46 4.87
CA ASP A 183 6.56 20.39 4.23
C ASP A 183 7.71 19.63 3.55
N ALA A 184 8.19 18.56 4.18
CA ALA A 184 9.14 17.64 3.56
C ALA A 184 8.57 17.09 2.24
N ASN A 185 9.37 17.17 1.18
CA ASN A 185 8.97 16.85 -0.20
C ASN A 185 7.82 17.71 -0.75
N GLY A 186 7.47 18.81 -0.11
CA GLY A 186 6.48 19.75 -0.60
C GLY A 186 6.84 20.32 -1.97
N VAL A 187 5.83 20.64 -2.75
CA VAL A 187 5.98 21.29 -4.06
C VAL A 187 5.93 22.81 -3.90
N THR A 188 6.63 23.54 -4.78
CA THR A 188 6.63 25.01 -4.84
C THR A 188 6.15 25.48 -6.20
N ILE A 189 5.32 26.51 -6.22
CA ILE A 189 4.80 27.13 -7.44
C ILE A 189 5.25 28.60 -7.57
N ASN A 190 4.88 29.24 -8.67
CA ASN A 190 5.12 30.66 -8.98
C ASN A 190 6.60 31.06 -9.09
N GLY A 191 7.52 30.10 -9.10
CA GLY A 191 8.96 30.34 -9.12
C GLY A 191 9.49 30.94 -7.82
N LYS A 192 8.74 30.72 -6.73
CA LYS A 192 8.98 31.30 -5.42
C LYS A 192 9.61 30.31 -4.47
N SER A 193 10.33 30.83 -3.49
CA SER A 193 10.96 30.02 -2.45
C SER A 193 9.93 29.49 -1.46
N GLU A 194 10.25 28.41 -0.73
CA GLU A 194 9.35 27.82 0.27
C GLU A 194 8.93 28.78 1.39
N ALA A 195 9.73 29.83 1.64
CA ALA A 195 9.45 30.85 2.64
C ALA A 195 8.30 31.80 2.24
N GLU A 196 7.96 31.86 0.95
CA GLU A 196 6.90 32.74 0.45
C GLU A 196 5.54 32.05 0.51
N ASN A 197 4.54 32.74 1.04
CA ASN A 197 3.19 32.18 1.24
C ASN A 197 2.54 31.69 -0.06
N ASP A 198 2.73 32.43 -1.16
CA ASP A 198 2.17 32.09 -2.47
C ASP A 198 3.01 31.09 -3.27
N SER A 199 4.09 30.55 -2.69
CA SER A 199 4.77 29.35 -3.20
C SER A 199 4.02 28.05 -2.87
N PHE A 200 3.05 28.10 -1.94
CA PHE A 200 2.39 26.91 -1.43
C PHE A 200 1.32 26.37 -2.39
N ILE A 201 1.43 25.07 -2.68
CA ILE A 201 0.38 24.23 -3.25
C ILE A 201 0.32 22.94 -2.43
N HIS A 202 -0.89 22.40 -2.23
CA HIS A 202 -1.10 21.18 -1.43
C HIS A 202 -0.74 19.92 -2.22
N ALA A 203 0.56 19.69 -2.37
CA ALA A 203 1.15 18.62 -3.16
C ALA A 203 2.51 18.19 -2.59
N ASN A 204 2.80 16.89 -2.64
CA ASN A 204 4.10 16.33 -2.26
C ASN A 204 4.69 15.51 -3.41
N LYS A 205 6.00 15.64 -3.61
CA LYS A 205 6.78 14.76 -4.47
C LYS A 205 6.92 13.39 -3.81
N PHE A 206 6.87 12.35 -4.62
CA PHE A 206 7.22 11.00 -4.22
C PHE A 206 8.08 10.38 -5.32
N GLU A 207 9.37 10.31 -5.06
CA GLU A 207 10.39 9.87 -6.00
C GLU A 207 11.11 8.65 -5.44
N TYR A 208 11.28 7.62 -6.27
CA TYR A 208 11.94 6.39 -5.85
C TYR A 208 12.64 5.71 -7.04
N LYS A 209 13.69 4.93 -6.75
CA LYS A 209 14.41 4.16 -7.77
C LYS A 209 13.60 2.92 -8.16
N THR A 210 13.59 2.63 -9.46
CA THR A 210 13.09 1.39 -10.06
C THR A 210 14.27 0.61 -10.64
N ALA A 211 14.03 -0.56 -11.22
CA ALA A 211 15.08 -1.36 -11.85
C ALA A 211 15.80 -0.62 -13.00
N THR A 212 15.11 0.27 -13.72
CA THR A 212 15.63 0.90 -14.95
C THR A 212 15.76 2.41 -14.87
N ASN A 213 15.10 3.09 -13.92
CA ASN A 213 15.17 4.55 -13.81
C ASN A 213 14.66 5.04 -12.43
N THR A 214 14.39 6.33 -12.28
CA THR A 214 13.67 6.92 -11.14
C THR A 214 12.21 7.15 -11.52
N ARG A 215 11.27 6.66 -10.70
CA ARG A 215 9.86 7.06 -10.78
C ARG A 215 9.71 8.42 -10.10
N LYS A 216 9.01 9.33 -10.77
CA LYS A 216 8.70 10.67 -10.27
C LYS A 216 7.19 10.88 -10.21
N LEU A 217 6.62 10.92 -9.01
CA LEU A 217 5.20 11.18 -8.78
C LEU A 217 4.99 12.49 -8.03
N ILE A 218 3.89 13.17 -8.31
CA ILE A 218 3.37 14.26 -7.46
C ILE A 218 1.98 13.83 -6.97
N LEU A 219 1.83 13.76 -5.65
CA LEU A 219 0.58 13.40 -4.99
C LEU A 219 -0.07 14.68 -4.45
N CYS A 220 -1.17 15.09 -5.04
CA CYS A 220 -1.78 16.39 -4.76
C CYS A 220 -3.30 16.31 -4.56
N GLN A 221 -3.86 17.33 -3.90
CA GLN A 221 -5.31 17.53 -3.88
C GLN A 221 -5.82 17.97 -5.27
N ALA A 222 -7.11 17.79 -5.56
CA ALA A 222 -7.73 18.47 -6.68
C ALA A 222 -7.66 19.99 -6.47
N PRO A 223 -7.35 20.79 -7.51
CA PRO A 223 -7.33 22.24 -7.39
C PRO A 223 -8.71 22.78 -7.02
N THR A 224 -8.73 23.80 -6.17
CA THR A 224 -9.92 24.62 -5.92
C THR A 224 -10.15 25.60 -7.08
N GLU A 225 -11.29 26.27 -7.10
CA GLU A 225 -11.59 27.30 -8.10
C GLU A 225 -10.52 28.42 -8.12
N GLU A 226 -9.98 28.77 -6.94
CA GLU A 226 -8.97 29.82 -6.78
C GLU A 226 -7.53 29.34 -7.09
N THR A 227 -7.30 28.04 -7.23
CA THR A 227 -5.96 27.43 -7.41
C THR A 227 -5.82 26.72 -8.76
N THR A 228 -6.64 27.06 -9.75
CA THR A 228 -6.52 26.55 -11.13
C THR A 228 -5.17 26.95 -11.73
N ASP A 229 -4.83 28.23 -11.64
CA ASP A 229 -3.56 28.77 -12.18
C ASP A 229 -2.34 28.17 -11.47
N ASP A 230 -2.44 27.94 -10.15
CA ASP A 230 -1.42 27.25 -9.34
C ASP A 230 -1.17 25.81 -9.82
N MET A 231 -2.22 25.07 -10.21
CA MET A 231 -2.10 23.72 -10.77
C MET A 231 -1.41 23.74 -12.13
N LEU A 232 -1.74 24.70 -12.99
CA LEU A 232 -1.12 24.86 -14.30
C LEU A 232 0.37 25.24 -14.18
N ASP A 233 0.72 26.13 -13.24
CA ASP A 233 2.12 26.43 -12.94
C ASP A 233 2.87 25.17 -12.48
N MET A 234 2.28 24.37 -11.59
CA MET A 234 2.87 23.11 -11.15
C MET A 234 3.10 22.14 -12.32
N ILE A 235 2.13 21.99 -13.23
CA ILE A 235 2.25 21.14 -14.43
C ILE A 235 3.44 21.58 -15.29
N MET A 236 3.54 22.88 -15.58
CA MET A 236 4.64 23.41 -16.39
C MET A 236 5.99 23.29 -15.69
N ARG A 237 6.07 23.72 -14.43
CA ARG A 237 7.32 23.84 -13.67
C ARG A 237 7.99 22.51 -13.38
N TYR A 238 7.19 21.49 -13.07
CA TYR A 238 7.69 20.14 -12.79
C TYR A 238 7.72 19.26 -14.03
N LYS A 239 7.46 19.80 -15.23
CA LYS A 239 7.40 19.04 -16.48
C LYS A 239 6.54 17.80 -16.28
N ILE A 240 5.27 18.00 -15.94
CA ILE A 240 4.34 16.89 -15.68
C ILE A 240 3.84 16.39 -17.03
N GLY A 241 4.25 15.18 -17.44
CA GLY A 241 3.85 14.58 -18.72
C GLY A 241 2.46 13.93 -18.66
N VAL A 242 2.05 13.45 -17.48
CA VAL A 242 0.75 12.79 -17.26
C VAL A 242 0.11 13.31 -15.97
N VAL A 243 -1.16 13.68 -16.05
CA VAL A 243 -2.01 14.00 -14.91
C VAL A 243 -3.12 12.97 -14.80
N VAL A 244 -3.25 12.33 -13.64
CA VAL A 244 -4.24 11.29 -13.37
C VAL A 244 -5.32 11.84 -12.44
N ILE A 245 -6.56 11.85 -12.92
CA ILE A 245 -7.74 12.29 -12.18
C ILE A 245 -8.51 11.05 -11.74
N LEU A 246 -8.65 10.88 -10.42
CA LEU A 246 -9.34 9.74 -9.80
C LEU A 246 -10.70 10.11 -9.19
N ALA A 247 -11.10 11.39 -9.27
CA ALA A 247 -12.43 11.86 -8.87
C ALA A 247 -13.41 11.75 -10.04
N ARG A 248 -14.65 11.33 -9.81
CA ARG A 248 -15.63 11.13 -10.89
C ARG A 248 -16.20 12.47 -11.36
N PRO A 249 -16.65 12.58 -12.62
CA PRO A 249 -17.30 13.79 -13.14
C PRO A 249 -18.42 14.33 -12.26
N GLU A 250 -19.25 13.45 -11.70
CA GLU A 250 -20.38 13.84 -10.84
C GLU A 250 -19.94 14.49 -9.51
N GLU A 251 -18.67 14.33 -9.13
CA GLU A 251 -18.11 14.91 -7.90
C GLU A 251 -17.59 16.34 -8.10
N ALA A 252 -17.70 16.87 -9.32
CA ALA A 252 -17.43 18.28 -9.64
C ALA A 252 -18.69 19.16 -9.60
N THR A 253 -19.87 18.57 -9.35
CA THR A 253 -21.15 19.28 -9.29
C THR A 253 -21.71 19.31 -7.86
N GLY A 254 -22.71 20.17 -7.61
CA GLY A 254 -23.34 20.34 -6.29
C GLY A 254 -22.66 21.39 -5.40
N SER A 255 -23.16 21.52 -4.17
CA SER A 255 -22.71 22.52 -3.18
C SER A 255 -21.35 22.20 -2.56
N GLU A 256 -20.99 20.92 -2.45
CA GLU A 256 -19.69 20.47 -1.91
C GLU A 256 -18.83 19.82 -3.01
N LYS A 257 -18.36 20.62 -3.96
CA LYS A 257 -17.49 20.15 -5.05
C LYS A 257 -16.20 19.51 -4.50
N LYS A 258 -15.95 18.26 -4.88
CA LYS A 258 -14.74 17.52 -4.47
C LYS A 258 -13.56 17.78 -5.39
N TRP A 259 -13.81 18.28 -6.58
CA TRP A 259 -12.80 18.76 -7.51
C TRP A 259 -13.44 19.73 -8.50
N VAL A 260 -12.62 20.44 -9.28
CA VAL A 260 -13.10 21.26 -10.39
C VAL A 260 -12.26 20.98 -11.63
N PRO A 261 -12.85 21.02 -12.84
CA PRO A 261 -12.07 20.98 -14.06
C PRO A 261 -11.17 22.22 -14.15
N TYR A 262 -9.90 22.00 -14.43
CA TYR A 262 -8.87 23.02 -14.69
C TYR A 262 -8.35 22.91 -16.13
N TYR A 263 -9.16 22.28 -16.97
CA TYR A 263 -8.94 22.07 -18.39
C TYR A 263 -10.24 22.43 -19.13
N PRO A 264 -10.16 22.81 -20.41
CA PRO A 264 -11.36 23.13 -21.16
C PRO A 264 -12.31 21.93 -21.14
N THR A 265 -13.59 22.11 -20.81
CA THR A 265 -14.63 21.06 -20.86
C THR A 265 -15.54 21.22 -22.08
N GLU A 266 -16.03 22.44 -22.30
CA GLU A 266 -16.98 22.78 -23.38
C GLU A 266 -16.30 23.35 -24.64
N HIS A 267 -15.21 24.10 -24.46
CA HIS A 267 -14.47 24.73 -25.56
C HIS A 267 -13.15 24.01 -25.85
N TYR A 268 -12.43 24.45 -26.89
CA TYR A 268 -11.10 23.92 -27.21
C TYR A 268 -9.98 24.54 -26.37
N MET A 269 -10.23 25.66 -25.71
CA MET A 269 -9.23 26.43 -24.99
C MET A 269 -9.76 26.89 -23.63
N LEU A 270 -8.87 26.94 -22.64
CA LEU A 270 -9.09 27.56 -21.34
C LEU A 270 -8.03 28.64 -21.13
N ASP A 271 -8.48 29.87 -20.93
CA ASP A 271 -7.63 30.99 -20.55
C ASP A 271 -7.71 31.27 -19.05
N THR A 272 -6.54 31.38 -18.44
CA THR A 272 -6.35 31.80 -17.04
C THR A 272 -5.50 33.07 -17.02
N PRO A 273 -5.33 33.75 -15.86
CA PRO A 273 -4.49 34.95 -15.78
C PRO A 273 -3.07 34.73 -16.32
N ASN A 274 -2.43 33.60 -16.00
CA ASN A 274 -1.03 33.37 -16.36
C ASN A 274 -0.82 32.34 -17.49
N PHE A 275 -1.84 31.56 -17.82
CA PHE A 275 -1.71 30.46 -18.79
C PHE A 275 -2.83 30.39 -19.81
N THR A 276 -2.50 29.84 -20.98
CA THR A 276 -3.46 29.40 -22.00
C THR A 276 -3.29 27.89 -22.16
N LEU A 277 -4.39 27.15 -22.06
CA LEU A 277 -4.42 25.70 -22.17
C LEU A 277 -5.30 25.30 -23.36
N THR A 278 -4.71 24.62 -24.34
CA THR A 278 -5.39 24.21 -25.59
C THR A 278 -5.54 22.70 -25.63
N ARG A 279 -6.74 22.21 -25.93
CA ARG A 279 -7.01 20.78 -26.13
C ARG A 279 -6.53 20.35 -27.52
N ILE A 280 -5.63 19.38 -27.57
CA ILE A 280 -5.08 18.81 -28.80
C ILE A 280 -5.88 17.61 -29.26
N SER A 281 -6.22 16.72 -28.32
CA SER A 281 -7.05 15.54 -28.61
C SER A 281 -7.84 15.10 -27.40
N ILE A 282 -8.95 14.41 -27.65
CA ILE A 282 -9.77 13.75 -26.64
C ILE A 282 -10.24 12.42 -27.18
N ASN A 283 -10.00 11.37 -26.42
CA ASN A 283 -10.49 10.03 -26.68
C ASN A 283 -11.77 9.82 -25.85
N LYS A 284 -12.69 9.05 -26.40
CA LYS A 284 -13.87 8.61 -25.65
C LYS A 284 -13.45 7.72 -24.48
N LEU A 285 -14.35 7.59 -23.49
CA LEU A 285 -14.20 6.67 -22.37
C LEU A 285 -13.96 5.25 -22.90
N ASP A 286 -12.85 4.64 -22.49
CA ASP A 286 -12.51 3.27 -22.89
C ASP A 286 -13.19 2.20 -22.00
N GLU A 287 -12.97 0.93 -22.32
CA GLU A 287 -13.50 -0.23 -21.57
C GLU A 287 -13.04 -0.29 -20.10
N ASN A 288 -11.96 0.42 -19.76
CA ASN A 288 -11.43 0.52 -18.40
C ASN A 288 -11.92 1.79 -17.71
N PHE A 289 -12.91 2.49 -18.26
CA PHE A 289 -13.49 3.72 -17.72
C PHE A 289 -12.46 4.88 -17.65
N ILE A 290 -11.52 4.94 -18.61
CA ILE A 290 -10.52 5.99 -18.69
C ILE A 290 -10.81 6.88 -19.89
N ALA A 291 -11.00 8.17 -19.64
CA ALA A 291 -10.98 9.19 -20.68
C ALA A 291 -9.55 9.77 -20.79
N GLU A 292 -8.97 9.72 -21.98
CA GLU A 292 -7.65 10.29 -22.25
C GLU A 292 -7.77 11.55 -23.09
N SER A 293 -7.02 12.58 -22.73
CA SER A 293 -6.95 13.80 -23.52
C SER A 293 -5.54 14.37 -23.49
N LYS A 294 -5.11 14.97 -24.60
CA LYS A 294 -3.82 15.66 -24.71
C LYS A 294 -4.05 17.16 -24.74
N TYR A 295 -3.23 17.89 -24.01
CA TYR A 295 -3.27 19.35 -23.95
C TYR A 295 -1.89 19.96 -24.20
N GLU A 296 -1.91 21.19 -24.70
CA GLU A 296 -0.76 22.07 -24.77
C GLU A 296 -0.98 23.26 -23.82
N LEU A 297 -0.04 23.46 -22.91
CA LEU A 297 -0.06 24.52 -21.91
C LEU A 297 1.01 25.56 -22.25
N ARG A 298 0.60 26.82 -22.37
CA ARG A 298 1.49 27.95 -22.67
C ARG A 298 1.46 28.99 -21.56
N SER A 299 2.63 29.46 -21.14
CA SER A 299 2.75 30.57 -20.18
C SER A 299 2.65 31.89 -20.92
N LYS A 300 1.77 32.78 -20.44
CA LYS A 300 1.64 34.14 -20.99
C LYS A 300 2.86 35.01 -20.67
N LYS A 301 3.52 34.75 -19.53
CA LYS A 301 4.69 35.50 -19.08
C LYS A 301 5.97 35.12 -19.84
N THR A 302 6.24 33.82 -19.98
CA THR A 302 7.51 33.36 -20.58
C THR A 302 7.38 32.92 -22.03
N GLN A 303 6.14 32.78 -22.54
CA GLN A 303 5.83 32.22 -23.85
C GLN A 303 6.25 30.76 -24.07
N ASN A 304 6.84 30.12 -23.04
CA ASN A 304 7.18 28.70 -23.06
C ASN A 304 5.93 27.83 -23.08
N GLY A 305 6.01 26.71 -23.79
CA GLY A 305 4.96 25.70 -23.90
C GLY A 305 5.40 24.33 -23.39
N THR A 306 4.45 23.53 -22.92
CA THR A 306 4.64 22.09 -22.68
C THR A 306 3.37 21.32 -23.03
N SER A 307 3.49 20.04 -23.41
CA SER A 307 2.34 19.18 -23.67
C SER A 307 2.24 18.09 -22.62
N PHE A 308 1.02 17.75 -22.21
CA PHE A 308 0.77 16.69 -21.25
C PHE A 308 -0.54 15.95 -21.54
N TYR A 309 -0.67 14.76 -20.97
CA TYR A 309 -1.87 13.94 -21.03
C TYR A 309 -2.67 14.05 -19.73
N ILE A 310 -3.99 14.10 -19.82
CA ILE A 310 -4.89 13.84 -18.71
C ILE A 310 -5.49 12.45 -18.90
N LEU A 311 -5.33 11.60 -17.89
CA LEU A 311 -6.03 10.32 -17.74
C LEU A 311 -7.09 10.47 -16.65
N HIS A 312 -8.35 10.56 -17.04
CA HIS A 312 -9.48 10.68 -16.13
C HIS A 312 -10.18 9.34 -15.94
N TYR A 313 -9.92 8.69 -14.81
CA TYR A 313 -10.57 7.43 -14.44
C TYR A 313 -11.88 7.67 -13.69
N GLN A 314 -12.99 7.22 -14.27
CA GLN A 314 -14.34 7.62 -13.86
C GLN A 314 -15.09 6.58 -13.03
N ALA A 315 -14.52 5.38 -12.83
CA ALA A 315 -15.17 4.29 -12.11
C ALA A 315 -14.80 4.17 -10.62
N TRP A 316 -14.02 5.12 -10.05
CA TRP A 316 -13.66 5.08 -8.64
C TRP A 316 -14.71 5.78 -7.75
N PRO A 317 -15.43 5.08 -6.86
CA PRO A 317 -16.38 5.73 -5.96
C PRO A 317 -15.68 6.41 -4.78
N ASP A 318 -16.35 7.36 -4.14
CA ASP A 318 -15.68 8.21 -3.15
C ASP A 318 -15.21 7.56 -1.86
N ILE A 319 -16.12 6.83 -1.23
CA ILE A 319 -15.92 6.29 0.11
C ILE A 319 -15.53 4.80 0.02
N SER A 320 -15.26 4.29 -1.19
CA SER A 320 -15.00 2.87 -1.43
C SER A 320 -13.88 2.62 -2.45
N ILE A 321 -13.86 1.42 -3.01
CA ILE A 321 -12.94 0.94 -4.03
C ILE A 321 -13.75 0.65 -5.30
N PRO A 322 -13.12 0.68 -6.49
CA PRO A 322 -13.76 0.26 -7.73
C PRO A 322 -14.29 -1.18 -7.62
N SER A 323 -15.41 -1.47 -8.28
CA SER A 323 -15.91 -2.85 -8.40
C SER A 323 -14.96 -3.71 -9.24
N GLU A 324 -14.37 -3.12 -10.28
CA GLU A 324 -13.52 -3.80 -11.25
C GLU A 324 -12.04 -3.42 -11.05
N TYR A 325 -11.29 -4.21 -10.29
CA TYR A 325 -9.86 -3.97 -10.04
C TYR A 325 -9.02 -3.98 -11.33
N LYS A 326 -9.44 -4.77 -12.34
CA LYS A 326 -8.78 -4.83 -13.66
C LYS A 326 -8.79 -3.50 -14.39
N SER A 327 -9.81 -2.67 -14.19
CA SER A 327 -9.86 -1.34 -14.80
C SER A 327 -8.79 -0.38 -14.24
N VAL A 328 -8.46 -0.50 -12.95
CA VAL A 328 -7.32 0.23 -12.34
C VAL A 328 -5.99 -0.34 -12.82
N TYR A 329 -5.89 -1.65 -13.05
CA TYR A 329 -4.73 -2.22 -13.72
C TYR A 329 -4.56 -1.68 -15.15
N GLY A 330 -5.67 -1.54 -15.90
CA GLY A 330 -5.70 -0.85 -17.20
C GLY A 330 -5.17 0.58 -17.12
N LEU A 331 -5.59 1.34 -16.10
CA LEU A 331 -5.08 2.68 -15.84
C LEU A 331 -3.57 2.69 -15.57
N TYR A 332 -3.08 1.77 -14.74
CA TYR A 332 -1.65 1.61 -14.51
C TYR A 332 -0.90 1.37 -15.84
N LYS A 333 -1.33 0.41 -16.66
CA LYS A 333 -0.70 0.13 -17.96
C LYS A 333 -0.67 1.37 -18.86
N LYS A 334 -1.74 2.18 -18.86
CA LYS A 334 -1.84 3.40 -19.66
C LYS A 334 -0.90 4.51 -19.18
N ILE A 335 -0.74 4.66 -17.87
CA ILE A 335 0.25 5.57 -17.29
C ILE A 335 1.66 5.14 -17.72
N ILE A 336 1.95 3.85 -17.70
CA ILE A 336 3.26 3.32 -18.12
C ILE A 336 3.50 3.51 -19.62
N SER A 337 2.49 3.35 -20.48
CA SER A 337 2.64 3.51 -21.93
C SER A 337 2.86 4.96 -22.36
N LEU A 338 2.36 5.93 -21.60
CA LEU A 338 2.53 7.37 -21.87
C LEU A 338 3.80 7.95 -21.22
N ARG A 339 4.60 7.11 -20.58
CA ARG A 339 5.74 7.55 -19.78
C ARG A 339 6.85 8.12 -20.67
N ASN A 340 7.19 9.36 -20.39
CA ASN A 340 8.50 9.97 -20.58
C ASN A 340 9.09 10.25 -19.17
N ASP A 341 10.38 10.50 -19.01
CA ASP A 341 11.07 10.65 -17.69
C ASP A 341 10.64 11.85 -16.80
N ASP A 342 9.48 12.40 -17.16
CA ASP A 342 8.70 13.46 -16.54
C ASP A 342 7.91 12.97 -15.33
N TYR A 343 7.31 13.91 -14.60
CA TYR A 343 6.47 13.58 -13.45
C TYR A 343 5.08 13.11 -13.88
N VAL A 344 4.51 12.21 -13.07
CA VAL A 344 3.08 11.89 -13.09
C VAL A 344 2.41 12.55 -11.89
N ALA A 345 1.50 13.49 -12.12
CA ALA A 345 0.64 14.01 -11.05
C ALA A 345 -0.57 13.10 -10.85
N ILE A 346 -0.90 12.78 -9.61
CA ILE A 346 -2.07 11.97 -9.28
C ILE A 346 -2.90 12.74 -8.26
N HIS A 347 -4.16 13.00 -8.59
CA HIS A 347 -5.10 13.59 -7.63
C HIS A 347 -6.45 12.89 -7.61
N CYS A 348 -7.09 12.97 -6.45
CA CYS A 348 -8.51 12.69 -6.29
C CYS A 348 -9.17 13.97 -5.78
N SER A 349 -9.89 13.91 -4.65
CA SER A 349 -10.34 15.11 -3.94
C SER A 349 -9.26 15.67 -3.02
N ALA A 350 -8.99 15.00 -1.89
CA ALA A 350 -7.98 15.40 -0.90
C ALA A 350 -6.53 15.01 -1.26
N GLY A 351 -6.35 14.15 -2.29
CA GLY A 351 -5.01 13.70 -2.69
C GLY A 351 -4.35 12.69 -1.74
N ILE A 352 -5.14 11.90 -1.00
CA ILE A 352 -4.62 10.91 -0.04
C ILE A 352 -5.19 9.49 -0.23
N GLY A 353 -6.52 9.33 -0.37
CA GLY A 353 -7.17 8.03 -0.44
C GLY A 353 -6.90 7.30 -1.75
N ARG A 354 -7.67 7.64 -2.80
CA ARG A 354 -7.52 7.07 -4.16
C ARG A 354 -6.12 7.34 -4.73
N THR A 355 -5.64 8.57 -4.58
CA THR A 355 -4.28 9.00 -4.96
C THR A 355 -3.20 8.11 -4.34
N GLY A 356 -3.20 7.96 -3.02
CA GLY A 356 -2.22 7.10 -2.34
C GLY A 356 -2.37 5.63 -2.72
N THR A 357 -3.58 5.18 -3.03
CA THR A 357 -3.82 3.80 -3.47
C THR A 357 -3.16 3.51 -4.81
N LEU A 358 -3.36 4.38 -5.81
CA LEU A 358 -2.69 4.23 -7.10
C LEU A 358 -1.17 4.39 -6.98
N ALA A 359 -0.70 5.35 -6.17
CA ALA A 359 0.73 5.52 -5.92
C ALA A 359 1.35 4.27 -5.26
N LEU A 360 0.65 3.64 -4.31
CA LEU A 360 1.11 2.40 -3.69
C LEU A 360 1.15 1.24 -4.69
N ILE A 361 0.18 1.12 -5.59
CA ILE A 361 0.19 0.11 -6.67
C ILE A 361 1.45 0.27 -7.51
N MET A 362 1.69 1.49 -8.01
CA MET A 362 2.88 1.79 -8.82
C MET A 362 4.17 1.49 -8.04
N TYR A 363 4.23 1.89 -6.77
CA TYR A 363 5.41 1.70 -5.94
C TYR A 363 5.71 0.22 -5.68
N LEU A 364 4.69 -0.59 -5.39
CA LEU A 364 4.86 -2.03 -5.15
C LEU A 364 5.32 -2.77 -6.41
N ILE A 365 4.77 -2.43 -7.58
CA ILE A 365 5.16 -3.03 -8.86
C ILE A 365 6.58 -2.60 -9.24
N ASP A 366 6.86 -1.30 -9.22
CA ASP A 366 8.16 -0.75 -9.64
C ASP A 366 9.33 -1.21 -8.73
N THR A 367 9.05 -1.61 -7.49
CA THR A 367 10.06 -2.03 -6.49
C THR A 367 9.94 -3.50 -6.07
N ILE A 368 9.27 -4.32 -6.90
CA ILE A 368 8.96 -5.71 -6.59
C ILE A 368 10.20 -6.53 -6.18
N ASN A 369 11.33 -6.27 -6.84
CA ASN A 369 12.60 -6.97 -6.66
C ASN A 369 13.72 -6.10 -6.05
N TYR A 370 13.46 -4.80 -5.85
CA TYR A 370 14.46 -3.82 -5.43
C TYR A 370 14.94 -4.02 -3.98
N PHE A 371 14.04 -4.36 -3.06
CA PHE A 371 14.37 -4.53 -1.63
C PHE A 371 14.62 -6.01 -1.28
N PRO A 372 15.29 -6.31 -0.14
CA PRO A 372 15.56 -7.70 0.28
C PRO A 372 14.32 -8.56 0.52
N THR A 373 13.20 -7.94 0.89
CA THR A 373 11.91 -8.62 1.15
C THR A 373 10.77 -7.85 0.53
N PHE A 374 9.70 -8.53 0.11
CA PHE A 374 8.44 -7.88 -0.28
C PHE A 374 7.60 -7.60 0.99
N ASP A 375 7.58 -6.35 1.44
CA ASP A 375 6.83 -5.91 2.63
C ASP A 375 5.92 -4.72 2.29
N PRO A 376 4.64 -4.98 1.98
CA PRO A 376 3.68 -3.93 1.64
C PRO A 376 3.43 -2.88 2.72
N ILE A 377 3.58 -3.24 4.00
CA ILE A 377 3.41 -2.31 5.13
C ILE A 377 4.57 -1.33 5.18
N ALA A 378 5.81 -1.81 5.01
CA ALA A 378 6.96 -0.92 4.90
C ALA A 378 6.82 0.06 3.72
N ARG A 379 6.28 -0.39 2.58
CA ARG A 379 6.07 0.49 1.41
C ARG A 379 4.98 1.52 1.67
N LEU A 380 3.89 1.13 2.31
CA LEU A 380 2.85 2.07 2.73
C LEU A 380 3.39 3.09 3.75
N LYS A 381 4.24 2.67 4.69
CA LYS A 381 4.88 3.57 5.65
C LYS A 381 5.71 4.64 4.93
N CYS A 382 6.62 4.22 4.03
CA CYS A 382 7.43 5.12 3.22
C CYS A 382 6.56 6.09 2.40
N LEU A 383 5.49 5.59 1.77
CA LEU A 383 4.54 6.45 1.05
C LEU A 383 3.89 7.49 1.98
N ARG A 384 3.53 7.12 3.22
CA ARG A 384 2.93 8.03 4.21
C ARG A 384 3.90 9.05 4.78
N GLU A 385 5.19 8.74 4.83
CA GLU A 385 6.25 9.69 5.17
C GLU A 385 6.38 10.81 4.12
N HIS A 386 6.06 10.52 2.85
CA HIS A 386 6.06 11.52 1.77
C HIS A 386 4.71 12.23 1.60
N ARG A 387 3.60 11.49 1.73
CA ARG A 387 2.24 12.03 1.65
C ARG A 387 1.43 11.53 2.83
N TYR A 388 1.31 12.37 3.86
CA TYR A 388 0.61 12.02 5.08
C TYR A 388 -0.80 11.48 4.80
N LEU A 389 -1.17 10.41 5.51
CA LEU A 389 -2.47 9.72 5.36
C LEU A 389 -2.73 9.07 4.00
N ALA A 390 -1.72 8.94 3.14
CA ALA A 390 -1.83 8.18 1.90
C ALA A 390 -2.40 6.77 2.16
N VAL A 391 -3.34 6.35 1.30
CA VAL A 391 -4.21 5.18 1.50
C VAL A 391 -5.02 5.31 2.78
N GLN A 392 -6.24 5.81 2.66
CA GLN A 392 -7.03 6.27 3.80
C GLN A 392 -7.75 5.12 4.53
N LYS A 393 -8.05 4.01 3.84
CA LYS A 393 -8.80 2.89 4.39
C LYS A 393 -8.12 1.56 4.09
N HIS A 394 -8.17 0.62 5.03
CA HIS A 394 -7.56 -0.71 4.89
C HIS A 394 -8.02 -1.48 3.63
N ASN A 395 -9.29 -1.34 3.22
CA ASN A 395 -9.76 -1.99 1.99
C ASN A 395 -9.11 -1.41 0.72
N GLN A 396 -8.68 -0.15 0.73
CA GLN A 396 -7.91 0.43 -0.37
C GLN A 396 -6.50 -0.18 -0.42
N PHE A 397 -5.89 -0.44 0.74
CA PHE A 397 -4.60 -1.14 0.81
C PHE A 397 -4.68 -2.57 0.26
N VAL A 398 -5.68 -3.34 0.68
CA VAL A 398 -5.91 -4.70 0.15
C VAL A 398 -6.26 -4.66 -1.34
N PHE A 399 -6.99 -3.64 -1.79
CA PHE A 399 -7.25 -3.42 -3.21
C PHE A 399 -5.97 -3.13 -4.00
N ALA A 400 -5.02 -2.36 -3.45
CA ALA A 400 -3.72 -2.16 -4.08
C ALA A 400 -2.97 -3.48 -4.26
N LEU A 401 -2.95 -4.33 -3.24
CA LEU A 401 -2.38 -5.69 -3.35
C LEU A 401 -3.06 -6.52 -4.43
N LEU A 402 -4.39 -6.45 -4.52
CA LEU A 402 -5.14 -7.17 -5.55
C LEU A 402 -4.74 -6.76 -6.98
N VAL A 403 -4.48 -5.46 -7.20
CA VAL A 403 -3.98 -4.98 -8.50
C VAL A 403 -2.55 -5.46 -8.76
N VAL A 404 -1.69 -5.55 -7.74
CA VAL A 404 -0.35 -6.13 -7.87
C VAL A 404 -0.42 -7.63 -8.22
N PHE A 405 -1.35 -8.37 -7.60
CA PHE A 405 -1.61 -9.77 -7.95
C PHE A 405 -2.11 -9.93 -9.39
N GLU A 406 -2.96 -9.01 -9.86
CA GLU A 406 -3.38 -9.00 -11.27
C GLU A 406 -2.20 -8.74 -12.22
N HIS A 407 -1.27 -7.87 -11.85
CA HIS A 407 -0.10 -7.58 -12.68
C HIS A 407 0.80 -8.81 -12.87
N TYR A 408 1.03 -9.58 -11.80
CA TYR A 408 1.87 -10.79 -11.80
C TYR A 408 1.08 -12.09 -11.85
N LYS A 409 -0.15 -12.06 -12.42
CA LYS A 409 -1.04 -13.22 -12.40
C LYS A 409 -0.39 -14.45 -13.04
N LYS A 410 0.32 -14.24 -14.15
CA LYS A 410 0.96 -15.32 -14.90
C LYS A 410 1.98 -16.06 -14.03
N GLU A 411 2.88 -15.33 -13.40
CA GLU A 411 3.97 -15.89 -12.58
C GLU A 411 3.41 -16.52 -11.29
N ILE A 412 2.31 -15.98 -10.77
CA ILE A 412 1.57 -16.61 -9.66
C ILE A 412 0.98 -17.96 -10.09
N ASP A 413 0.30 -18.02 -11.24
CA ASP A 413 -0.32 -19.26 -11.71
C ASP A 413 0.72 -20.32 -12.09
N GLU A 414 1.87 -19.91 -12.66
CA GLU A 414 3.00 -20.78 -12.97
C GLU A 414 3.59 -21.42 -11.70
N MET A 415 3.65 -20.67 -10.59
CA MET A 415 4.06 -21.17 -9.28
C MET A 415 2.99 -22.08 -8.65
N ASP A 416 1.75 -21.60 -8.56
CA ASP A 416 0.59 -22.28 -7.96
C ASP A 416 -0.73 -21.72 -8.54
N GLU A 417 -1.36 -22.50 -9.44
CA GLU A 417 -2.61 -22.17 -10.13
C GLU A 417 -3.75 -21.76 -9.18
N GLY A 418 -3.75 -22.24 -7.93
CA GLY A 418 -4.76 -21.90 -6.93
C GLY A 418 -4.48 -20.60 -6.16
N ALA A 419 -3.25 -20.09 -6.16
CA ALA A 419 -2.83 -19.01 -5.27
C ALA A 419 -3.49 -17.67 -5.61
N TYR A 420 -3.61 -17.34 -6.90
CA TYR A 420 -4.31 -16.13 -7.35
C TYR A 420 -5.79 -16.16 -6.92
N ALA A 421 -6.49 -17.27 -7.18
CA ALA A 421 -7.90 -17.42 -6.84
C ALA A 421 -8.13 -17.35 -5.33
N LYS A 422 -7.23 -17.95 -4.53
CA LYS A 422 -7.24 -17.87 -3.07
C LYS A 422 -7.17 -16.42 -2.59
N PHE A 423 -6.21 -15.63 -3.08
CA PHE A 423 -6.09 -14.23 -2.68
C PHE A 423 -7.28 -13.38 -3.13
N LEU A 424 -7.79 -13.61 -4.34
CA LEU A 424 -9.01 -12.96 -4.83
C LEU A 424 -10.21 -13.26 -3.91
N GLY A 425 -10.34 -14.49 -3.41
CA GLY A 425 -11.36 -14.87 -2.43
C GLY A 425 -11.23 -14.09 -1.11
N ILE A 426 -10.01 -14.00 -0.56
CA ILE A 426 -9.71 -13.22 0.65
C ILE A 426 -10.12 -11.76 0.47
N ALA A 427 -9.72 -11.15 -0.65
CA ALA A 427 -10.03 -9.76 -0.96
C ALA A 427 -11.54 -9.52 -1.09
N LYS A 428 -12.25 -10.35 -1.86
CA LYS A 428 -13.71 -10.28 -2.03
C LYS A 428 -14.46 -10.42 -0.71
N ASN A 429 -14.07 -11.37 0.13
CA ASN A 429 -14.67 -11.57 1.46
C ASN A 429 -14.52 -10.31 2.33
N LEU A 430 -13.36 -9.68 2.31
CA LEU A 430 -13.09 -8.44 3.03
C LEU A 430 -13.95 -7.28 2.52
N PHE A 431 -14.10 -7.16 1.19
CA PHE A 431 -14.89 -6.10 0.56
C PHE A 431 -16.39 -6.26 0.85
N ASN A 432 -16.91 -7.49 0.80
CA ASN A 432 -18.32 -7.79 1.07
C ASN A 432 -18.68 -7.58 2.55
N LYS A 433 -17.86 -8.06 3.50
CA LYS A 433 -18.07 -7.84 4.94
C LYS A 433 -18.18 -6.35 5.30
N LYS A 434 -17.49 -5.47 4.58
CA LYS A 434 -17.61 -4.01 4.75
C LYS A 434 -18.90 -3.43 4.19
N ARG A 435 -19.33 -3.86 2.99
CA ARG A 435 -20.61 -3.42 2.39
C ARG A 435 -21.78 -3.71 3.33
N THR A 436 -21.88 -4.94 3.83
CA THR A 436 -22.95 -5.34 4.77
C THR A 436 -22.93 -4.56 6.09
N ARG A 437 -21.76 -4.16 6.59
CA ARG A 437 -21.65 -3.31 7.80
C ARG A 437 -22.07 -1.87 7.54
N GLN A 438 -21.74 -1.31 6.37
CA GLN A 438 -22.15 0.04 5.98
C GLN A 438 -23.67 0.13 5.76
N ASP A 439 -24.28 -0.90 5.16
CA ASP A 439 -25.73 -0.95 4.95
C ASP A 439 -26.51 -1.07 6.27
N LYS A 440 -25.95 -1.78 7.27
CA LYS A 440 -26.51 -1.86 8.63
C LYS A 440 -26.37 -0.58 9.46
N GLN A 441 -25.44 0.31 9.12
CA GLN A 441 -25.28 1.61 9.80
C GLN A 441 -26.11 2.72 9.15
N ARG A 442 -26.69 2.48 7.97
CA ARG A 442 -27.56 3.40 7.23
C ARG A 442 -29.05 3.11 7.41
N LYS A 443 -29.38 1.96 8.00
CA LYS A 443 -30.70 1.62 8.54
C LYS A 443 -30.69 1.89 10.02
#